data_AF-A0A6N9RKP9-F1
#
_entry.id   AF-A0A6N9RKP9-F1
#
_cell.length_a   1.000
_cell.length_b   1.000
_cell.length_c   1.000
_cell.angle_alpha   90.00
_cell.angle_beta   90.00
_cell.angle_gamma   90.00
#
_symmetry.space_group_name_H-M   'P 1'
#
loop_
_entity.id
_entity.type
_entity.pdbx_description
1 polymer ?
#
loop_
_entity_poly.entity_id
_entity_poly.type
_entity_poly.pdbx_seq_one_letter_code
_entity_poly.pdbx_strand_id
1 'polypeptide(L)'
;MKHKQRGISFIGILFVGAIAACAFVLGAQVLPTLIEFQAITKAATKATAGSTVPEVRAIFDKAGQIDDIHSISGKDLDVTKEGDKTVVAFAYTREIHMAGPAYLLLKYSGRSK
;
A
#
# COMPACT_ATOMS: atom_id res chain seq x y z
N MET A 1 25.52 -17.76 -47.07
CA MET A 1 24.68 -16.77 -46.36
C MET A 1 25.33 -16.47 -45.01
N LYS A 2 25.89 -15.27 -44.79
CA LYS A 2 26.56 -14.93 -43.52
C LYS A 2 25.52 -14.62 -42.45
N HIS A 3 25.41 -15.48 -41.45
CA HIS A 3 24.55 -15.29 -40.28
C HIS A 3 25.05 -14.07 -39.51
N LYS A 4 24.33 -12.94 -39.58
CA LYS A 4 24.67 -11.73 -38.81
C LYS A 4 24.32 -12.04 -37.36
N GLN A 5 25.34 -12.30 -36.53
CA GLN A 5 25.15 -12.62 -35.12
C GLN A 5 24.52 -11.40 -34.43
N ARG A 6 23.22 -11.49 -34.12
CA ARG A 6 22.45 -10.46 -33.41
C ARG A 6 22.62 -10.67 -31.90
N GLY A 7 23.84 -10.51 -31.40
CA GLY A 7 24.10 -10.45 -29.96
C GLY A 7 23.65 -9.10 -29.39
N ILE A 8 23.20 -9.08 -28.13
CA ILE A 8 23.04 -7.82 -27.39
C ILE A 8 24.45 -7.27 -27.14
N SER A 9 24.70 -6.02 -27.52
CA SER A 9 25.96 -5.33 -27.24
C SER A 9 26.19 -5.26 -25.73
N PHE A 10 27.45 -5.26 -25.27
CA PHE A 10 27.80 -5.04 -23.87
C PHE A 10 27.12 -3.79 -23.28
N ILE A 11 27.07 -2.70 -24.06
CA ILE A 11 26.34 -1.47 -23.69
C ILE A 11 24.84 -1.72 -23.53
N GLY A 12 24.26 -2.55 -24.40
CA GLY A 12 22.85 -2.93 -24.32
C GLY A 12 22.54 -3.74 -23.05
N ILE A 13 23.46 -4.63 -22.64
CA ILE A 13 23.32 -5.38 -21.38
C ILE A 13 23.39 -4.43 -20.18
N LEU A 14 24.35 -3.50 -20.16
CA LEU A 14 24.46 -2.51 -19.08
C LEU A 14 23.21 -1.62 -18.99
N PHE A 15 22.69 -1.17 -20.12
CA PHE A 15 21.49 -0.34 -20.16
C PHE A 15 20.26 -1.07 -19.60
N VAL A 16 20.02 -2.32 -20.06
CA VAL A 16 18.90 -3.13 -19.55
C VAL A 16 19.11 -3.48 -18.07
N GLY A 17 20.34 -3.77 -17.66
CA GLY A 17 20.69 -4.02 -16.27
C GLY A 17 20.41 -2.82 -15.36
N ALA A 18 20.73 -1.60 -15.81
CA ALA A 18 20.43 -0.38 -15.08
C ALA A 18 18.92 -0.17 -14.90
N ILE A 19 18.13 -0.36 -15.97
CA ILE A 19 16.66 -0.28 -15.89
C ILE A 19 16.10 -1.34 -14.94
N ALA A 20 16.58 -2.58 -15.03
CA ALA A 20 16.15 -3.67 -14.16
C ALA A 20 16.46 -3.37 -12.69
N ALA A 21 17.64 -2.83 -12.39
CA ALA A 21 18.00 -2.42 -11.04
C ALA A 21 17.08 -1.31 -10.51
N CYS A 22 16.78 -0.28 -11.31
CA CYS A 22 15.83 0.78 -10.93
C CYS A 22 14.42 0.20 -10.66
N ALA A 23 13.94 -0.69 -11.53
CA ALA A 23 12.66 -1.36 -11.35
C ALA A 23 12.63 -2.24 -10.09
N PHE A 24 13.73 -2.91 -9.78
CA PHE A 24 13.86 -3.73 -8.57
C PHE A 24 13.77 -2.90 -7.29
N VAL A 25 14.50 -1.79 -7.21
CA VAL A 25 14.44 -0.87 -6.06
C VAL A 25 13.03 -0.31 -5.86
N LEU A 26 12.40 0.11 -6.95
CA LEU A 26 11.00 0.56 -6.96
C LEU A 26 10.05 -0.51 -6.42
N GLY A 27 10.13 -1.74 -6.95
CA GLY A 27 9.30 -2.85 -6.51
C GLY A 27 9.52 -3.22 -5.04
N ALA A 28 10.77 -3.20 -4.57
CA ALA A 28 11.10 -3.47 -3.17
C ALA A 28 10.46 -2.46 -2.21
N GLN A 29 10.35 -1.18 -2.59
CA GLN A 29 9.68 -0.16 -1.78
C GLN A 29 8.16 -0.33 -1.69
N VAL A 30 7.51 -1.01 -2.65
CA VAL A 30 6.07 -1.29 -2.62
C VAL A 30 5.72 -2.41 -1.62
N LEU A 31 6.65 -3.31 -1.32
CA LEU A 31 6.40 -4.43 -0.40
C LEU A 31 5.97 -3.99 1.02
N PRO A 32 6.71 -3.09 1.73
CA PRO A 32 6.29 -2.65 3.05
C PRO A 32 4.92 -1.94 3.05
N THR A 33 4.58 -1.21 1.98
CA THR A 33 3.26 -0.54 1.89
C THR A 33 2.13 -1.53 1.69
N LEU A 34 2.37 -2.65 0.99
CA LEU A 34 1.39 -3.73 0.88
C LEU A 34 1.16 -4.46 2.21
N ILE A 35 2.22 -4.67 2.99
CA ILE A 35 2.11 -5.27 4.33
C ILE A 35 1.25 -4.39 5.23
N GLU A 36 1.50 -3.08 5.23
CA GLU A 36 0.70 -2.14 6.01
C GLU A 36 -0.76 -2.06 5.51
N PHE A 37 -1.00 -2.13 4.20
CA PHE A 37 -2.36 -2.22 3.65
C PHE A 37 -3.12 -3.47 4.16
N GLN A 38 -2.43 -4.60 4.28
CA GLN A 38 -3.02 -5.80 4.88
C GLN A 38 -3.33 -5.60 6.37
N ALA A 39 -2.41 -4.99 7.13
CA ALA A 39 -2.63 -4.64 8.53
C ALA A 39 -3.85 -3.73 8.70
N ILE A 40 -3.98 -2.69 7.86
CA ILE A 40 -5.14 -1.79 7.85
C ILE A 40 -6.42 -2.55 7.54
N THR A 41 -6.41 -3.43 6.54
CA THR A 41 -7.61 -4.21 6.18
C THR A 41 -8.08 -5.09 7.34
N LYS A 42 -7.13 -5.70 8.06
CA LYS A 42 -7.39 -6.51 9.27
C LYS A 42 -7.91 -5.64 10.42
N ALA A 43 -7.28 -4.49 10.66
CA ALA A 43 -7.70 -3.54 11.69
C ALA A 43 -9.11 -2.97 11.42
N ALA A 44 -9.41 -2.60 10.18
CA ALA A 44 -10.73 -2.14 9.74
C ALA A 44 -11.80 -3.23 9.94
N THR A 45 -11.47 -4.48 9.61
CA THR A 45 -12.36 -5.62 9.87
C THR A 45 -12.61 -5.79 11.37
N LYS A 46 -11.58 -5.68 12.22
CA LYS A 46 -11.73 -5.75 13.68
C LYS A 46 -12.55 -4.59 14.25
N ALA A 47 -12.41 -3.40 13.66
CA ALA A 47 -13.12 -2.20 14.06
C ALA A 47 -14.66 -2.32 13.87
N THR A 48 -15.13 -3.19 12.99
CA THR A 48 -16.58 -3.46 12.81
C THR A 48 -17.30 -3.93 14.08
N ALA A 49 -16.55 -4.45 15.06
CA ALA A 49 -17.09 -4.85 16.37
C ALA A 49 -17.59 -3.67 17.21
N GLY A 50 -17.20 -2.43 16.87
CA GLY A 50 -17.71 -1.22 17.51
C GLY A 50 -19.17 -0.96 17.16
N SER A 51 -19.96 -0.59 18.16
CA SER A 51 -21.37 -0.25 17.99
C SER A 51 -21.57 1.21 17.55
N THR A 52 -20.65 2.09 17.94
CA THR A 52 -20.68 3.53 17.63
C THR A 52 -19.45 3.97 16.82
N VAL A 53 -19.55 5.07 16.06
CA VAL A 53 -18.42 5.59 15.29
C VAL A 53 -17.18 5.87 16.16
N PRO A 54 -17.27 6.52 17.33
CA PRO A 54 -16.10 6.73 18.19
C PRO A 54 -15.46 5.41 18.66
N GLU A 55 -16.27 4.40 18.94
CA GLU A 55 -15.79 3.09 19.36
C GLU A 55 -15.06 2.34 18.22
N VAL A 56 -15.63 2.35 17.01
CA VAL A 56 -14.99 1.81 15.80
C VAL A 56 -13.61 2.43 15.61
N ARG A 57 -13.52 3.76 15.70
CA ARG A 57 -12.25 4.50 15.58
C ARG A 57 -11.25 4.11 16.67
N ALA A 58 -11.70 4.03 17.92
CA ALA A 58 -10.85 3.63 19.04
C ALA A 58 -10.34 2.19 18.92
N ILE A 59 -11.17 1.26 18.41
CA ILE A 59 -10.76 -0.13 18.16
C ILE A 59 -9.71 -0.16 17.04
N PHE A 60 -9.90 0.60 15.97
CA PHE A 60 -8.94 0.72 14.89
C PHE A 60 -7.60 1.28 15.40
N ASP A 61 -7.62 2.39 16.13
CA ASP A 61 -6.41 3.04 16.66
C ASP A 61 -5.62 2.09 17.58
N LYS A 62 -6.31 1.33 18.44
CA LYS A 62 -5.68 0.30 19.28
C LYS A 62 -5.08 -0.83 18.47
N ALA A 63 -5.75 -1.28 17.40
CA ALA A 63 -5.20 -2.29 16.50
C ALA A 63 -3.99 -1.75 15.73
N GLY A 64 -4.04 -0.48 15.30
CA GLY A 64 -2.95 0.19 14.61
C GLY A 64 -1.70 0.37 15.46
N GLN A 65 -1.84 0.57 16.77
CA GLN A 65 -0.69 0.58 17.69
C GLN A 65 0.02 -0.79 17.80
N ILE A 66 -0.70 -1.89 17.55
CA ILE A 66 -0.14 -3.25 17.65
C ILE A 66 0.48 -3.68 16.32
N ASP A 67 -0.23 -3.43 15.21
CA ASP A 67 0.20 -3.83 13.86
C ASP A 67 1.04 -2.72 13.16
N ASP A 68 1.48 -1.69 13.92
CA ASP A 68 2.34 -0.58 13.49
C ASP A 68 1.80 0.15 12.23
N ILE A 69 0.57 0.67 12.34
CA ILE A 69 -0.11 1.42 11.27
C ILE A 69 0.16 2.91 11.45
N HIS A 70 0.69 3.54 10.41
CA HIS A 70 1.09 4.96 10.44
C HIS A 70 0.43 5.77 9.32
N SER A 71 -0.10 5.09 8.28
CA SER A 71 -0.63 5.76 7.08
C SER A 71 -1.93 6.49 7.33
N ILE A 72 -2.74 5.97 8.24
CA ILE A 72 -4.08 6.46 8.57
C ILE A 72 -4.35 6.20 10.05
N SER A 73 -5.32 6.92 10.61
CA SER A 73 -5.88 6.63 11.92
C SER A 73 -7.39 6.50 11.87
N GLY A 74 -8.02 6.22 13.00
CA GLY A 74 -9.47 6.04 13.10
C GLY A 74 -10.26 7.22 12.53
N LYS A 75 -9.72 8.44 12.59
CA LYS A 75 -10.38 9.63 12.02
C LYS A 75 -10.56 9.56 10.49
N ASP A 76 -9.68 8.83 9.80
CA ASP A 76 -9.66 8.69 8.35
C ASP A 76 -10.59 7.56 7.87
N LEU A 77 -11.26 6.87 8.80
CA LEU A 77 -12.25 5.84 8.50
C LEU A 77 -13.59 6.49 8.16
N ASP A 78 -14.17 5.99 7.08
CA ASP A 78 -15.58 6.18 6.73
C ASP A 78 -16.39 5.02 7.31
N VAL A 79 -17.27 5.32 8.26
CA VAL A 79 -18.06 4.33 9.00
C VAL A 79 -19.50 4.45 8.56
N THR A 80 -19.99 3.42 7.90
CA THR A 80 -21.35 3.34 7.38
C THR A 80 -22.09 2.14 7.98
N LYS A 81 -23.41 2.16 7.89
CA LYS A 81 -24.28 1.04 8.27
C LYS A 81 -24.95 0.52 7.00
N GLU A 82 -24.62 -0.70 6.59
CA GLU A 82 -25.28 -1.40 5.50
C GLU A 82 -26.23 -2.45 6.13
N GLY A 83 -27.49 -2.08 6.31
CA GLY A 83 -28.46 -2.88 7.08
C GLY A 83 -28.08 -2.93 8.56
N ASP A 84 -27.95 -4.14 9.10
CA ASP A 84 -27.57 -4.37 10.51
C ASP A 84 -26.05 -4.46 10.74
N LYS A 85 -25.24 -4.29 9.68
CA LYS A 85 -23.77 -4.43 9.75
C LYS A 85 -23.06 -3.07 9.71
N THR A 86 -22.06 -2.92 10.57
CA THR A 86 -21.09 -1.82 10.50
C THR A 86 -20.10 -2.10 9.37
N VAL A 87 -20.03 -1.21 8.39
CA VAL A 87 -19.03 -1.27 7.31
C VAL A 87 -18.02 -0.14 7.54
N VAL A 88 -16.75 -0.50 7.55
CA VAL A 88 -15.62 0.41 7.76
C VAL A 88 -14.83 0.49 6.46
N ALA A 89 -14.87 1.65 5.81
CA ALA A 89 -14.11 1.93 4.61
C ALA A 89 -12.95 2.90 4.89
N PHE A 90 -11.93 2.83 4.07
CA PHE A 90 -10.75 3.68 4.16
C PHE A 90 -10.16 3.91 2.77
N ALA A 91 -9.55 5.08 2.58
CA ALA A 91 -8.80 5.41 1.38
C ALA A 91 -7.67 6.38 1.73
N TYR A 92 -6.46 6.12 1.22
CA TYR A 92 -5.29 6.94 1.50
C TYR A 92 -4.25 6.85 0.37
N THR A 93 -3.32 7.81 0.38
CA THR A 93 -2.20 7.85 -0.57
C THR A 93 -0.90 7.67 0.19
N ARG A 94 -0.05 6.74 -0.27
CA ARG A 94 1.35 6.62 0.15
C ARG A 94 2.24 7.30 -0.87
N GLU A 95 2.96 8.31 -0.41
CA GLU A 95 4.01 8.97 -1.18
C GLU A 95 5.37 8.50 -0.66
N ILE A 96 6.19 7.98 -1.57
CA ILE A 96 7.55 7.54 -1.27
C ILE A 96 8.49 8.41 -2.10
N HIS A 97 9.31 9.21 -1.42
CA HIS A 97 10.36 9.98 -2.08
C HIS A 97 11.43 9.04 -2.61
N MET A 98 11.77 9.18 -3.89
CA MET A 98 12.75 8.33 -4.54
C MET A 98 14.09 9.04 -4.71
N ALA A 99 14.12 10.07 -5.55
CA ALA A 99 15.32 10.84 -5.86
C ALA A 99 14.94 12.16 -6.55
N GLY A 100 15.57 13.26 -6.12
CA GLY A 100 15.29 14.58 -6.69
C GLY A 100 13.79 14.91 -6.65
N PRO A 101 13.17 15.35 -7.75
CA PRO A 101 11.73 15.60 -7.82
C PRO A 101 10.87 14.34 -8.08
N ALA A 102 11.47 13.14 -8.12
CA ALA A 102 10.75 11.90 -8.40
C ALA A 102 10.16 11.27 -7.13
N TYR A 103 8.88 10.91 -7.21
CA TYR A 103 8.10 10.27 -6.15
C TYR A 103 7.35 9.07 -6.71
N LEU A 104 7.22 8.04 -5.89
CA LEU A 104 6.32 6.92 -6.12
C LEU A 104 5.04 7.17 -5.33
N LEU A 105 3.90 7.21 -6.04
CA LEU A 105 2.57 7.35 -5.43
C LEU A 105 1.80 6.04 -5.54
N LEU A 106 1.30 5.57 -4.41
CA LEU A 106 0.44 4.40 -4.30
C LEU A 106 -0.87 4.81 -3.64
N LYS A 107 -1.98 4.64 -4.36
CA LYS A 107 -3.33 4.92 -3.84
C LYS A 107 -3.95 3.62 -3.37
N TYR A 108 -4.30 3.57 -2.09
CA TYR A 108 -4.91 2.42 -1.45
C TYR A 108 -6.33 2.76 -1.03
N SER A 109 -7.23 1.80 -1.21
CA SER A 109 -8.61 1.89 -0.73
C SER A 109 -9.12 0.51 -0.40
N GLY A 110 -9.99 0.41 0.60
CA GLY A 110 -10.59 -0.85 1.00
C GLY A 110 -11.81 -0.63 1.88
N ARG A 111 -12.57 -1.71 2.08
CA ARG A 111 -13.69 -1.76 3.01
C ARG A 111 -13.74 -3.09 3.74
N SER A 112 -14.25 -3.09 4.96
CA SER A 112 -14.54 -4.30 5.71
C SER A 112 -15.65 -5.12 5.04
N LYS A 113 -15.69 -6.42 5.34
CA LYS A 113 -16.75 -7.33 4.89
C LYS A 113 -18.03 -7.17 5.70
#